data_AF-A0A558HG85-F1
#
_entry.id   AF-A0A558HG85-F1
#
_cell.length_a   1.000
_cell.length_b   1.000
_cell.length_c   1.000
_cell.angle_alpha   90.00
_cell.angle_beta   90.00
_cell.angle_gamma   90.00
#
_symmetry.space_group_name_H-M   'P 1'
#
loop_
_entity.id
_entity.type
_entity.pdbx_description
1 polymer ?
#
loop_
_entity_poly.entity_id
_entity_poly.type
_entity_poly.pdbx_seq_one_letter_code
_entity_poly.pdbx_strand_id
1 'polypeptide(L)' 'MAIEMIDPTLVNEAKSGEMRSLGEALCVLCDDIGMSFDDVIEEFEFEGLEPQLAKEAISHGRFNRQNV' A
#
# COMPACT_ATOMS: atom_id res chain seq x y z
N MET A 1 0.46 6.86 -16.32
CA MET A 1 0.12 7.57 -15.07
C MET A 1 -0.08 6.50 -14.01
N ALA A 2 1.00 6.09 -13.33
CA ALA A 2 0.98 5.13 -12.23
C ALA A 2 1.59 5.72 -10.93
N ILE A 3 2.11 6.96 -11.02
CA ILE A 3 2.99 7.60 -10.02
C ILE A 3 2.20 8.35 -8.93
N GLU A 4 0.88 8.20 -8.86
CA GLU A 4 0.05 8.88 -7.84
C GLU A 4 -0.85 7.90 -7.07
N MET A 5 -0.44 6.63 -6.94
CA MET A 5 -1.28 5.62 -6.29
C MET A 5 -1.11 5.59 -4.76
N ILE A 6 0.06 6.01 -4.27
CA ILE A 6 0.35 6.13 -2.85
C ILE A 6 0.86 7.55 -2.61
N ASP A 7 0.19 8.28 -1.72
CA ASP A 7 0.55 9.62 -1.31
C ASP A 7 0.66 9.69 0.24
N PRO A 8 1.31 10.73 0.80
CA PRO A 8 1.52 10.84 2.24
C PRO A 8 0.23 10.82 3.08
N THR A 9 -0.91 11.21 2.52
CA THR A 9 -2.23 11.16 3.19
C THR A 9 -2.63 9.71 3.46
N LEU A 10 -2.54 8.84 2.46
CA LEU A 10 -2.82 7.40 2.60
C LEU A 10 -1.92 6.74 3.63
N VAL A 11 -0.64 7.13 3.65
CA VAL A 11 0.34 6.68 4.65
C VAL A 11 -0.05 7.15 6.05
N ASN A 12 -0.47 8.41 6.21
CA ASN A 12 -0.87 8.96 7.51
C ASN A 12 -2.20 8.37 8.03
N GLU A 13 -3.16 8.09 7.15
CA GLU A 13 -4.39 7.37 7.47
C GLU A 13 -4.08 5.96 7.99
N ALA A 14 -3.21 5.24 7.28
CA ALA A 14 -2.76 3.92 7.71
C ALA A 14 -2.03 3.96 9.06
N LYS A 15 -1.14 4.95 9.30
CA LYS A 15 -0.51 5.17 10.61
C LYS A 15 -1.51 5.45 11.73
N SER A 16 -2.70 5.97 11.38
CA SER A 16 -3.79 6.23 12.32
C SER A 16 -4.72 5.02 12.51
N GLY A 17 -4.47 3.91 11.81
CA GLY A 17 -5.22 2.65 11.88
C GLY A 17 -6.15 2.38 10.69
N GLU A 18 -6.33 3.36 9.79
CA GLU A 18 -7.18 3.20 8.60
C GLU A 18 -6.38 2.58 7.44
N MET A 19 -6.19 1.26 7.49
CA MET A 19 -5.34 0.51 6.55
C MET A 19 -5.96 0.29 5.16
N ARG A 20 -7.25 0.58 4.99
CA ARG A 20 -8.02 0.14 3.82
C ARG A 20 -7.50 0.74 2.52
N SER A 21 -7.43 2.08 2.44
CA SER A 21 -7.09 2.80 1.21
C SER A 21 -5.66 2.48 0.78
N LEU A 22 -4.71 2.52 1.72
CA LEU A 22 -3.32 2.14 1.46
C LEU A 22 -3.20 0.67 1.05
N GLY A 23 -3.91 -0.23 1.73
CA GLY A 23 -3.92 -1.65 1.41
C GLY A 23 -4.45 -1.96 0.01
N GLU A 24 -5.53 -1.29 -0.40
CA GLU A 24 -6.09 -1.41 -1.75
C GLU A 24 -5.08 -0.94 -2.81
N ALA A 25 -4.44 0.21 -2.60
CA ALA A 25 -3.40 0.73 -3.49
C ALA A 25 -2.19 -0.21 -3.61
N LEU A 26 -1.71 -0.75 -2.48
CA LEU A 26 -0.60 -1.71 -2.46
C LEU A 26 -0.95 -3.00 -3.21
N CYS A 27 -2.19 -3.49 -3.08
CA CYS A 27 -2.62 -4.65 -3.84
C CYS A 27 -2.69 -4.37 -5.34
N VAL A 28 -3.09 -3.17 -5.76
CA VAL A 28 -3.05 -2.80 -7.20
C VAL A 28 -1.62 -2.83 -7.72
N LEU A 29 -0.68 -2.21 -7.00
CA LEU A 29 0.73 -2.17 -7.41
C LEU A 29 1.36 -3.57 -7.44
N CYS A 30 1.15 -4.37 -6.39
CA CYS A 30 1.78 -5.67 -6.26
C CYS A 30 1.10 -6.78 -7.08
N ASP A 31 -0.23 -6.86 -7.00
CA ASP A 31 -0.97 -8.01 -7.55
C ASP A 31 -1.49 -7.73 -8.98
N ASP A 32 -1.91 -6.50 -9.27
CA ASP A 32 -2.53 -6.17 -10.56
C ASP A 32 -1.49 -5.63 -11.58
N ILE A 33 -0.52 -4.84 -11.12
CA ILE A 33 0.58 -4.29 -11.95
C ILE A 33 1.79 -5.23 -11.96
N GLY A 34 1.99 -6.02 -10.90
CA GLY A 34 3.11 -6.96 -10.78
C GLY A 34 4.42 -6.32 -10.35
N MET A 35 4.37 -5.15 -9.69
CA MET A 35 5.54 -4.54 -9.05
C MET A 35 5.95 -5.38 -7.83
N SER A 36 7.24 -5.59 -7.62
CA SER A 36 7.66 -6.34 -6.43
C SER A 36 7.40 -5.51 -5.18
N PHE A 37 7.16 -6.17 -4.05
CA PHE A 37 6.91 -5.47 -2.80
C PHE A 37 8.08 -4.56 -2.41
N ASP A 38 9.32 -5.03 -2.62
CA ASP A 38 10.52 -4.25 -2.30
C ASP A 38 10.63 -3.02 -3.21
N ASP A 39 10.34 -3.14 -4.52
CA ASP A 39 10.31 -1.99 -5.44
C ASP A 39 9.27 -0.95 -5.02
N VAL A 40 8.09 -1.39 -4.54
CA VAL A 40 7.06 -0.47 -4.02
C VAL A 40 7.58 0.27 -2.78
N ILE A 41 8.27 -0.40 -1.86
CA ILE A 41 8.82 0.28 -0.68
C ILE A 41 9.89 1.30 -1.08
N GLU A 42 10.79 0.94 -2.00
CA GLU A 42 11.85 1.84 -2.46
C GLU A 42 11.27 3.06 -3.18
N GLU A 43 10.26 2.87 -4.03
CA GLU A 43 9.62 3.96 -4.78
C GLU A 43 8.89 4.94 -3.86
N PHE A 44 8.28 4.44 -2.77
CA PHE A 44 7.43 5.24 -1.87
C PHE A 44 8.05 5.52 -0.48
N GLU A 45 9.37 5.33 -0.32
CA GLU A 45 10.07 5.56 0.95
C GLU A 45 9.97 7.04 1.38
N PHE A 46 10.03 7.97 0.41
CA PHE A 46 10.00 9.42 0.66
C PHE A 46 8.63 9.92 1.15
N GLU A 47 7.56 9.19 0.84
CA GLU A 47 6.19 9.40 1.29
C GLU A 47 5.98 8.88 2.73
N GLY A 48 7.01 8.25 3.31
CA GLY A 48 7.00 7.71 4.66
C GLY A 48 6.37 6.33 4.76
N LEU A 49 6.31 5.59 3.65
CA LEU A 49 5.84 4.21 3.59
C LEU A 49 6.90 3.26 4.16
N GLU A 50 6.79 3.00 5.46
CA GLU A 50 7.70 2.06 6.12
C GLU A 50 7.36 0.60 5.77
N PRO A 51 8.37 -0.30 5.68
CA PRO A 51 8.15 -1.70 5.32
C PRO A 51 7.14 -2.43 6.21
N GLN A 52 7.09 -2.10 7.50
CA GLN A 52 6.17 -2.73 8.46
C GLN A 52 4.72 -2.29 8.20
N LEU A 53 4.51 -0.98 8.02
CA LEU A 53 3.21 -0.40 7.70
C LEU A 53 2.68 -0.95 6.37
N ALA A 54 3.53 -1.02 5.35
CA ALA A 54 3.15 -1.57 4.06
C ALA A 54 2.79 -3.05 4.13
N LYS A 55 3.50 -3.86 4.93
CA LYS A 55 3.18 -5.28 5.16
C LYS A 55 1.82 -5.45 5.83
N GLU A 56 1.52 -4.61 6.81
CA GLU A 56 0.22 -4.63 7.49
C GLU A 56 -0.91 -4.21 6.54
N ALA A 57 -0.73 -3.08 5.85
CA ALA A 57 -1.70 -2.55 4.91
C ALA A 57 -1.98 -3.51 3.74
N ILE A 58 -0.97 -4.09 3.10
CA ILE A 58 -1.19 -5.04 2.00
C ILE A 58 -1.88 -6.33 2.47
N SER A 59 -1.59 -6.80 3.69
CA SER A 59 -2.28 -7.94 4.29
C SER A 59 -3.77 -7.64 4.48
N HIS A 60 -4.10 -6.45 5.01
CA HIS A 60 -5.46 -5.97 5.12
C HIS A 60 -6.16 -5.84 3.76
N GLY A 61 -5.48 -5.28 2.76
CA GLY A 61 -5.99 -5.15 1.40
C GLY A 61 -6.34 -6.50 0.77
N ARG A 62 -5.43 -7.48 0.86
CA ARG A 62 -5.64 -8.84 0.34
C ARG A 62 -6.75 -9.57 1.07
N PHE A 63 -6.84 -9.43 2.40
CA PHE A 63 -7.94 -10.00 3.18
C PHE A 63 -9.29 -9.43 2.72
N ASN A 64 -9.36 -8.11 2.50
CA ASN A 64 -10.58 -7.47 2.00
C ASN A 64 -10.96 -7.99 0.61
N ARG A 65 -10.00 -8.15 -0.32
CA ARG A 65 -10.25 -8.67 -1.67
C ARG A 65 -10.76 -10.11 -1.69
N GLN A 66 -10.37 -10.96 -0.74
CA GLN A 66 -10.84 -12.35 -0.63
C GLN A 66 -12.27 -12.46 -0.09
N ASN A 67 -12.79 -11.41 0.56
CA ASN A 67 -14.12 -11.36 1.14
C ASN A 67 -15.16 -10.68 0.22
N VAL A 68 -14.81 -10.41 -1.05
CA VAL A 68 -15.71 -9.91 -2.11
C VAL A 68 -16.02 -11.04 -3.08
#